data_AF-A0A803LFK9-F1
#
_entry.id   AF-A0A803LFK9-F1
#
_cell.length_a   1.000
_cell.length_b   1.000
_cell.length_c   1.000
_cell.angle_alpha   90.00
_cell.angle_beta   90.00
_cell.angle_gamma   90.00
#
_symmetry.space_group_name_H-M   'P 1'
#
loop_
_entity.id
_entity.type
_entity.pdbx_description
1 polymer ?
#
loop_
_entity_poly.entity_id
_entity_poly.type
_entity_poly.pdbx_seq_one_letter_code
_entity_poly.pdbx_strand_id
1 'polypeptide(L)'
;METKTPPKDFSPSNQQHQHHDRHPCKCTPPKPTLQAFTERVTNALLHHIFLLYRSDPEFYVLGATGNVYIVNISITPSCTCPDRTTPCKHILFVLIKVLGFPLDDPGLRRQTISPCHLEKLQATPSSPVSLASHTLRQRFHQVFFLKKELGLRNANLKPCMKAEVGGTCPICLEMGRSGDRMVACETCRIPIHEECLMTWKRTQRKELTKCLTCRSQWKQKGDQQRYLNLSDYVSEDETSPKTERS
;
A
#
# COMPACT_ATOMS: atom_id res chain seq x y z
N MET A 1 31.77 26.24 -87.77
CA MET A 1 32.99 27.01 -87.45
C MET A 1 32.62 27.94 -86.31
N GLU A 2 32.41 27.39 -85.12
CA GLU A 2 33.33 27.49 -83.97
C GLU A 2 33.56 28.95 -83.57
N THR A 3 33.08 29.43 -82.42
CA THR A 3 33.71 29.16 -81.11
C THR A 3 32.79 29.69 -79.99
N LYS A 4 32.38 28.82 -79.04
CA LYS A 4 32.89 28.68 -77.66
C LYS A 4 32.52 29.83 -76.68
N THR A 5 31.43 29.64 -75.94
CA THR A 5 31.22 30.13 -74.56
C THR A 5 31.92 29.18 -73.58
N PRO A 6 32.60 29.67 -72.52
CA PRO A 6 32.06 29.62 -71.14
C PRO A 6 32.70 30.70 -70.22
N PRO A 7 32.75 30.56 -68.87
CA PRO A 7 31.70 30.33 -67.85
C PRO A 7 31.64 31.54 -66.87
N LYS A 8 30.63 31.65 -65.99
CA LYS A 8 30.85 32.14 -64.61
C LYS A 8 29.84 31.52 -63.65
N ASP A 9 30.40 30.78 -62.72
CA ASP A 9 29.75 30.04 -61.65
C ASP A 9 29.02 30.94 -60.64
N PHE A 10 27.88 30.43 -60.21
CA PHE A 10 27.11 30.88 -59.07
C PHE A 10 27.81 30.48 -57.76
N SER A 11 27.96 31.42 -56.84
CA SER A 11 28.03 31.16 -55.39
C SER A 11 27.75 32.44 -54.61
N PRO A 12 26.70 32.46 -53.77
CA PRO A 12 26.73 33.24 -52.56
C PRO A 12 26.58 32.32 -51.32
N SER A 13 27.65 32.31 -50.53
CA SER A 13 27.66 32.48 -49.08
C SER A 13 26.50 31.89 -48.26
N ASN A 14 26.69 30.62 -47.92
CA ASN A 14 26.72 30.08 -46.56
C ASN A 14 26.34 31.04 -45.39
N GLN A 15 25.17 30.79 -44.78
CA GLN A 15 24.91 30.98 -43.34
C GLN A 15 23.58 30.28 -42.96
N GLN A 16 23.60 28.95 -42.86
CA GLN A 16 22.51 28.20 -42.24
C GLN A 16 22.76 28.11 -40.73
N HIS A 17 22.00 28.91 -39.96
CA HIS A 17 21.89 28.77 -38.51
C HIS A 17 21.11 27.49 -38.20
N GLN A 18 21.83 26.41 -37.87
CA GLN A 18 21.25 25.17 -37.37
C GLN A 18 20.82 25.35 -35.91
N HIS A 19 19.51 25.55 -35.68
CA HIS A 19 18.89 25.38 -34.38
C HIS A 19 18.88 23.88 -34.03
N HIS A 20 19.83 23.45 -33.21
CA HIS A 20 19.78 22.14 -32.58
C HIS A 20 18.76 22.16 -31.43
N ASP A 21 17.55 21.67 -31.71
CA ASP A 21 16.60 21.26 -30.66
C ASP A 21 17.17 20.07 -29.89
N ARG A 22 17.94 20.37 -28.85
CA ARG A 22 18.33 19.39 -27.83
C ARG A 22 17.13 19.13 -26.95
N HIS A 23 16.36 18.09 -27.24
CA HIS A 23 15.46 17.47 -26.26
C HIS A 23 16.30 16.72 -25.21
N PRO A 24 16.37 17.16 -23.94
CA PRO A 24 16.96 16.35 -22.89
C PRO A 24 15.86 15.47 -22.31
N CYS A 25 15.70 14.27 -22.86
CA CYS A 25 14.98 13.21 -22.19
C CYS A 25 15.88 12.64 -21.09
N LYS A 26 15.68 13.07 -19.84
CA LYS A 26 16.26 12.45 -18.64
C LYS A 26 15.24 12.50 -17.50
N CYS A 27 14.29 11.57 -17.51
CA CYS A 27 13.47 11.28 -16.33
C CYS A 27 14.28 10.41 -15.35
N THR A 28 15.32 10.96 -14.73
CA THR A 28 15.76 10.43 -13.43
C THR A 28 14.85 11.03 -12.37
N PRO A 29 14.19 10.21 -11.51
CA PRO A 29 13.39 10.76 -10.43
C PRO A 29 14.28 11.65 -9.54
N PRO A 30 13.85 12.87 -9.20
CA PRO A 30 14.63 13.75 -8.36
C PRO A 30 14.89 13.04 -7.02
N LYS A 31 16.16 13.03 -6.57
CA LYS A 31 16.49 12.57 -5.22
C LYS A 31 15.60 13.34 -4.23
N PRO A 32 14.97 12.67 -3.25
CA PRO A 32 14.07 13.35 -2.33
C PRO A 32 14.81 14.49 -1.64
N THR A 33 14.20 15.68 -1.67
CA THR A 33 14.77 16.88 -1.06
C THR A 33 14.90 16.69 0.45
N LEU A 34 15.84 17.41 1.07
CA LEU A 34 16.00 17.44 2.53
C LEU A 34 14.67 17.79 3.25
N GLN A 35 13.90 18.68 2.64
CA GLN A 35 12.56 19.05 3.11
C GLN A 35 11.59 17.86 3.10
N ALA A 36 11.51 17.12 1.98
CA ALA A 36 10.65 15.95 1.87
C ALA A 36 11.03 14.83 2.85
N PHE A 37 12.31 14.71 3.22
CA PHE A 37 12.73 13.79 4.28
C PHE A 37 12.24 14.27 5.66
N THR A 38 12.41 15.56 5.95
CA THR A 38 11.99 16.15 7.23
C THR A 38 10.48 16.00 7.45
N GLU A 39 9.67 16.24 6.41
CA GLU A 39 8.22 16.00 6.46
C GLU A 39 7.87 14.53 6.78
N ARG A 40 8.63 13.57 6.24
CA ARG A 40 8.42 12.14 6.56
C ARG A 40 8.75 11.82 8.01
N VAL A 41 9.80 12.43 8.57
CA VAL A 41 10.14 12.31 9.99
C VAL A 41 9.02 12.89 10.85
N THR A 42 8.56 14.10 10.52
CA THR A 42 7.43 14.74 11.20
C THR A 42 6.18 13.86 11.17
N ASN A 43 5.86 13.28 10.01
CA ASN A 43 4.71 12.39 9.86
C ASN A 43 4.87 11.10 10.67
N ALA A 44 6.09 10.56 10.79
CA ALA A 44 6.36 9.39 11.62
C ALA A 44 6.17 9.67 13.12
N LEU A 45 6.42 10.91 13.54
CA LEU A 45 6.29 11.34 14.93
C LEU A 45 4.85 11.70 15.32
N LEU A 46 4.17 12.47 14.45
CA LEU A 46 2.89 13.11 14.73
C LEU A 46 1.67 12.30 14.30
N HIS A 47 1.76 11.51 13.23
CA HIS A 47 0.59 10.73 12.80
C HIS A 47 0.31 9.61 13.80
N HIS A 48 -0.95 9.20 13.85
CA HIS A 48 -1.40 8.07 14.66
C HIS A 48 -0.89 6.77 14.04
N ILE A 49 0.32 6.39 14.44
CA ILE A 49 1.02 5.19 14.01
C ILE A 49 1.44 4.45 15.27
N PHE A 50 1.15 3.15 15.31
CA PHE A 50 1.37 2.32 16.50
C PHE A 50 1.95 0.96 16.13
N LEU A 51 2.76 0.40 17.02
CA LEU A 51 3.26 -0.97 16.92
C LEU A 51 2.22 -1.93 17.50
N LEU A 52 1.79 -2.91 16.69
CA LEU A 52 0.85 -3.96 17.11
C LEU A 52 1.57 -5.20 17.62
N TYR A 53 2.58 -5.64 16.87
CA TYR A 53 3.31 -6.88 17.15
C TYR A 53 4.73 -6.80 16.56
N ARG A 54 5.67 -7.50 17.21
CA ARG A 54 7.05 -7.62 16.78
C ARG A 54 7.42 -9.10 16.71
N SER A 55 8.00 -9.49 15.58
CA SER A 55 8.56 -10.81 15.33
C SER A 55 9.77 -10.61 14.43
N ASP A 56 10.92 -10.32 15.03
CA ASP A 56 12.11 -9.88 14.31
C ASP A 56 12.44 -10.79 13.09
N PRO A 57 12.79 -10.21 11.93
CA PRO A 57 13.00 -8.78 11.66
C PRO A 57 11.70 -8.00 11.31
N GLU A 58 10.52 -8.58 11.51
CA GLU A 58 9.23 -8.01 11.12
C GLU A 58 8.54 -7.23 12.25
N PHE A 59 8.03 -6.05 11.89
CA PHE A 59 7.27 -5.15 12.76
C PHE A 59 5.91 -4.88 12.12
N TYR A 60 4.84 -5.16 12.87
CA TYR A 60 3.47 -5.00 12.40
C TYR A 60 2.94 -3.66 12.91
N VAL A 61 2.74 -2.72 11.98
CA VAL A 61 2.48 -1.31 12.26
C VAL A 61 1.06 -0.94 11.83
N LEU A 62 0.29 -0.33 12.73
CA LEU A 62 -0.99 0.29 12.42
C LEU A 62 -0.73 1.69 11.86
N GLY A 63 -1.22 1.98 10.66
CA GLY A 63 -1.18 3.32 10.08
C GLY A 63 -2.39 4.18 10.47
N ALA A 64 -2.32 5.48 10.16
CA ALA A 64 -3.34 6.47 10.52
C ALA A 64 -4.77 6.18 10.01
N THR A 65 -4.91 5.38 8.95
CA THR A 65 -6.21 4.97 8.39
C THR A 65 -6.71 3.62 8.93
N GLY A 66 -6.05 3.08 9.97
CA GLY A 66 -6.35 1.76 10.52
C GLY A 66 -5.80 0.57 9.72
N ASN A 67 -5.08 0.80 8.62
CA ASN A 67 -4.45 -0.28 7.85
C ASN A 67 -3.20 -0.80 8.56
N VAL A 68 -3.01 -2.11 8.55
CA VAL A 68 -1.81 -2.77 9.06
C VAL A 68 -0.78 -2.92 7.94
N TYR A 69 0.42 -2.42 8.19
CA TYR A 69 1.59 -2.53 7.34
C TYR A 69 2.69 -3.33 8.04
N ILE A 70 3.35 -4.20 7.29
CA ILE A 70 4.54 -4.92 7.74
C ILE A 70 5.77 -4.09 7.35
N VAL A 71 6.62 -3.79 8.33
CA VAL A 71 7.94 -3.19 8.18
C VAL A 71 8.98 -4.25 8.48
N ASN A 72 9.91 -4.48 7.56
CA ASN A 72 11.03 -5.40 7.76
C ASN A 72 12.30 -4.57 7.98
N ILE A 73 12.91 -4.72 9.16
CA ILE A 73 14.18 -4.08 9.50
C ILE A 73 15.30 -5.07 9.25
N SER A 74 15.92 -4.94 8.09
CA SER A 74 17.10 -5.68 7.65
C SER A 74 18.16 -4.70 7.14
N ILE A 75 19.22 -5.18 6.50
CA ILE A 75 20.25 -4.34 5.89
C ILE A 75 19.61 -3.29 4.96
N THR A 76 18.59 -3.68 4.21
CA THR A 76 17.77 -2.76 3.39
C THR A 76 16.33 -2.78 3.90
N PRO A 77 15.92 -1.82 4.74
CA PRO A 77 14.60 -1.83 5.33
C PRO A 77 13.51 -1.68 4.25
N SER A 78 12.40 -2.38 4.45
CA SER A 78 11.26 -2.36 3.52
C SER A 78 9.93 -2.24 4.26
N CYS A 79 8.92 -1.74 3.57
CA CYS A 79 7.57 -1.62 4.09
C CYS A 79 6.54 -1.93 3.01
N THR A 80 5.46 -2.59 3.40
CA THR A 80 4.33 -2.95 2.52
C THR A 80 3.36 -1.81 2.23
N CYS A 81 3.59 -0.62 2.80
CA CYS A 81 2.76 0.55 2.55
C CYS A 81 2.86 1.04 1.10
N PRO A 82 1.87 1.79 0.60
CA PRO A 82 1.87 2.26 -0.80
C PRO A 82 2.93 3.35 -1.10
N ASP A 83 3.58 3.92 -0.09
CA ASP A 83 4.67 4.88 -0.29
C ASP A 83 5.90 4.17 -0.88
N ARG A 84 6.27 4.56 -2.10
CA ARG A 84 7.42 4.01 -2.84
C ARG A 84 8.75 4.60 -2.40
N THR A 85 8.74 5.58 -1.51
CA THR A 85 9.97 6.21 -1.02
C THR A 85 10.51 5.46 0.19
N THR A 86 11.80 5.14 0.17
CA THR A 86 12.50 4.52 1.30
C THR A 86 13.53 5.49 1.90
N PRO A 87 13.51 5.72 3.22
CA PRO A 87 12.54 5.18 4.18
C PRO A 87 11.19 5.93 4.14
N CYS A 88 10.10 5.18 4.23
CA CYS A 88 8.77 5.75 4.40
C CYS A 88 8.53 6.12 5.88
N LYS A 89 7.44 6.84 6.17
CA LYS A 89 7.12 7.22 7.56
C LYS A 89 6.96 6.03 8.51
N HIS A 90 6.55 4.85 8.03
CA HIS A 90 6.42 3.66 8.89
C HIS A 90 7.78 3.05 9.24
N ILE A 91 8.75 3.08 8.32
CA ILE A 91 10.13 2.67 8.60
C ILE A 91 10.73 3.64 9.62
N LEU A 92 10.56 4.95 9.40
CA LEU A 92 11.02 5.98 10.33
C LEU A 92 10.37 5.84 11.71
N PHE A 93 9.08 5.53 11.77
CA PHE A 93 8.37 5.26 13.03
C PHE A 93 9.02 4.10 13.80
N VAL A 94 9.33 2.99 13.13
CA VAL A 94 9.98 1.83 13.77
C VAL A 94 11.38 2.20 14.24
N LEU A 95 12.20 2.82 13.40
CA LEU A 95 13.55 3.22 13.79
C LEU A 95 13.51 4.17 15.00
N ILE A 96 12.74 5.25 14.92
CA ILE A 96 12.76 6.32 15.93
C ILE A 96 11.97 5.92 17.19
N LYS A 97 10.67 5.61 17.05
CA LYS A 97 9.77 5.42 18.20
C LYS A 97 9.82 4.02 18.80
N VAL A 98 10.07 2.99 17.98
CA VAL A 98 10.11 1.60 18.47
C VAL A 98 11.52 1.22 18.94
N LEU A 99 12.54 1.53 18.15
CA LEU A 99 13.93 1.12 18.37
C LEU A 99 14.84 2.22 18.95
N GLY A 100 14.33 3.45 19.11
CA GLY A 100 15.05 4.53 19.79
C GLY A 100 16.19 5.17 19.00
N PHE A 101 16.15 5.13 17.66
CA PHE A 101 17.16 5.80 16.83
C PHE A 101 17.14 7.33 17.07
N PRO A 102 18.31 7.98 17.24
CA PRO A 102 18.37 9.43 17.39
C PRO A 102 17.87 10.17 16.15
N LEU A 103 17.09 11.24 16.34
CA LEU A 103 16.52 12.05 15.25
C LEU A 103 17.57 12.71 14.35
N ASP A 104 18.72 13.05 14.94
CA ASP A 104 19.83 13.70 14.24
C ASP A 104 20.79 12.71 13.57
N ASP A 105 20.56 11.39 13.71
CA ASP A 105 21.45 10.39 13.14
C ASP A 105 21.36 10.40 11.60
N PRO A 106 22.48 10.63 10.88
CA PRO A 106 22.49 10.63 9.42
C PRO A 106 22.06 9.30 8.80
N GLY A 107 22.08 8.21 9.59
CA GLY A 107 21.62 6.88 9.23
C GLY A 107 20.14 6.76 9.02
N LEU A 108 19.31 7.64 9.58
CA LEU A 108 17.89 7.68 9.26
C LEU A 108 17.63 8.02 7.78
N ARG A 109 18.56 8.73 7.12
CA ARG A 109 18.46 9.04 5.69
C ARG A 109 19.04 7.94 4.81
N ARG A 110 19.84 7.03 5.37
CA ARG A 110 20.46 5.95 4.61
C ARG A 110 19.39 4.89 4.30
N GLN A 111 19.43 4.36 3.08
CA GLN A 111 18.61 3.22 2.68
C GLN A 111 19.21 1.88 3.16
N THR A 112 20.35 1.94 3.85
CA THR A 112 21.08 0.78 4.32
C THR A 112 21.50 0.93 5.78
N ILE A 113 21.32 -0.14 6.53
CA ILE A 113 21.73 -0.30 7.92
C ILE A 113 22.95 -1.23 7.94
N SER A 114 24.01 -0.83 8.65
CA SER A 114 25.20 -1.68 8.81
C SER A 114 24.85 -2.96 9.58
N PRO A 115 25.40 -4.14 9.24
CA PRO A 115 25.12 -5.40 9.95
C PRO A 115 25.32 -5.32 11.47
N CYS A 116 26.43 -4.72 11.92
CA CYS A 116 26.71 -4.56 13.35
C CYS A 116 25.70 -3.64 14.06
N HIS A 117 25.10 -2.71 13.32
CA HIS A 117 24.04 -1.84 13.84
C HIS A 117 22.70 -2.60 13.83
N LEU A 118 22.45 -3.41 12.81
CA LEU A 118 21.23 -4.22 12.70
C LEU A 118 21.09 -5.20 13.86
N GLU A 119 22.16 -5.90 14.23
CA GLU A 119 22.17 -6.80 15.38
C GLU A 119 21.81 -6.06 16.69
N LYS A 120 22.40 -4.87 16.89
CA LYS A 120 22.08 -4.02 18.04
C LYS A 120 20.60 -3.62 18.05
N LEU A 121 20.05 -3.23 16.90
CA LEU A 121 18.63 -2.86 16.78
C LEU A 121 17.69 -4.02 17.07
N GLN A 122 18.01 -5.21 16.57
CA GLN A 122 17.21 -6.40 16.82
C GLN A 122 17.27 -6.83 18.29
N ALA A 123 18.36 -6.55 19.00
CA ALA A 123 18.47 -6.77 20.45
C ALA A 123 17.76 -5.69 21.29
N THR A 124 17.53 -4.48 20.75
CA THR A 124 16.85 -3.40 21.48
C THR A 124 15.39 -3.76 21.77
N PRO A 125 14.89 -3.67 23.02
CA PRO A 125 13.48 -3.90 23.32
C PRO A 125 12.59 -2.79 22.73
N SER A 126 11.36 -3.13 22.37
CA SER A 126 10.41 -2.15 21.82
C SER A 126 9.98 -1.15 22.89
N SER A 127 10.03 0.15 22.57
CA SER A 127 9.52 1.20 23.47
C SER A 127 8.03 1.03 23.76
N PRO A 128 7.58 1.05 25.03
CA PRO A 128 6.17 0.84 25.39
C PRO A 128 5.25 1.97 24.92
N VAL A 129 5.78 3.19 24.73
CA VAL A 129 5.02 4.36 24.25
C VAL A 129 4.60 4.20 22.78
N SER A 130 5.34 3.39 22.02
CA SER A 130 5.05 3.12 20.61
C SER A 130 3.96 2.06 20.40
N LEU A 131 3.60 1.30 21.45
CA LEU A 131 2.65 0.19 21.35
C LEU A 131 1.21 0.70 21.33
N ALA A 132 0.40 0.08 20.45
CA ALA A 132 -1.06 0.24 20.49
C ALA A 132 -1.65 -0.32 21.81
N SER A 133 -2.88 0.06 22.15
CA SER A 133 -3.58 -0.55 23.29
C SER A 133 -3.53 -2.06 23.26
N HIS A 134 -3.59 -2.63 24.47
CA HIS A 134 -3.74 -4.06 24.66
C HIS A 134 -4.92 -4.63 23.87
N THR A 135 -6.07 -3.95 23.86
CA THR A 135 -7.28 -4.37 23.12
C THR A 135 -7.02 -4.48 21.62
N LEU A 136 -6.42 -3.45 21.00
CA LEU A 136 -6.10 -3.48 19.56
C LEU A 136 -5.10 -4.59 19.22
N ARG A 137 -4.09 -4.77 20.05
CA ARG A 137 -3.10 -5.85 19.87
C ARG A 137 -3.76 -7.22 19.97
N GLN A 138 -4.61 -7.46 20.96
CA GLN A 138 -5.36 -8.72 21.08
C GLN A 138 -6.25 -8.98 19.86
N ARG A 139 -6.96 -7.95 19.36
CA ARG A 139 -7.77 -8.08 18.14
C ARG A 139 -6.92 -8.39 16.91
N PHE A 140 -5.77 -7.72 16.76
CA PHE A 140 -4.81 -8.04 15.72
C PHE A 140 -4.38 -9.51 15.78
N HIS A 141 -3.98 -10.01 16.95
CA HIS A 141 -3.57 -11.40 17.12
C HIS A 141 -4.69 -12.38 16.73
N GLN A 142 -5.92 -12.17 17.20
CA GLN A 142 -7.06 -13.02 16.85
C GLN A 142 -7.27 -13.10 15.33
N VAL A 143 -7.30 -11.96 14.65
CA VAL A 143 -7.60 -11.92 13.21
C VAL A 143 -6.41 -12.41 12.38
N PHE A 144 -5.18 -12.05 12.77
CA PHE A 144 -3.97 -12.39 12.01
C PHE A 144 -3.65 -13.89 12.09
N PHE A 145 -3.65 -14.48 13.28
CA PHE A 145 -3.34 -15.90 13.45
C PHE A 145 -4.45 -16.79 12.90
N LEU A 146 -5.72 -16.42 13.07
CA LEU A 146 -6.84 -17.14 12.44
C LEU A 146 -6.71 -17.16 10.91
N LYS A 147 -6.31 -16.04 10.27
CA LYS A 147 -6.03 -16.01 8.83
C LYS A 147 -4.85 -16.90 8.43
N LYS A 148 -3.80 -16.95 9.27
CA LYS A 148 -2.60 -17.76 9.03
C LYS A 148 -2.89 -19.25 9.10
N GLU A 149 -3.63 -19.70 10.11
CA GLU A 149 -4.03 -21.11 10.28
C GLU A 149 -4.92 -21.61 9.14
N LEU A 150 -5.84 -20.76 8.67
CA LEU A 150 -6.71 -21.11 7.54
C LEU A 150 -5.99 -21.04 6.18
N GLY A 151 -4.68 -20.75 6.13
CA GLY A 151 -3.91 -20.67 4.90
C GLY A 151 -4.36 -19.54 3.96
N LEU A 152 -5.18 -18.61 4.44
CA LEU A 152 -5.81 -17.53 3.69
C LEU A 152 -4.81 -16.38 3.54
N ARG A 153 -3.72 -16.60 2.79
CA ARG A 153 -2.69 -15.57 2.54
C ARG A 153 -3.21 -14.28 1.93
N ASN A 154 -4.47 -14.25 1.45
CA ASN A 154 -5.16 -13.05 0.93
C ASN A 154 -6.71 -13.11 0.98
N ALA A 155 -7.30 -13.93 1.86
CA ALA A 155 -8.76 -14.09 1.87
C ALA A 155 -9.46 -13.42 3.04
N ASN A 156 -10.53 -12.73 2.68
CA ASN A 156 -11.45 -12.00 3.52
C ASN A 156 -12.20 -12.97 4.41
N LEU A 157 -11.92 -12.97 5.71
CA LEU A 157 -12.93 -13.36 6.69
C LEU A 157 -13.89 -12.17 6.86
N LYS A 158 -14.78 -11.98 5.88
CA LYS A 158 -16.16 -11.74 6.29
C LYS A 158 -16.63 -13.08 6.86
N PRO A 159 -17.37 -13.13 7.97
CA PRO A 159 -18.11 -14.33 8.33
C PRO A 159 -18.79 -14.80 7.05
N CYS A 160 -18.34 -15.94 6.53
CA CYS A 160 -19.08 -16.68 5.56
C CYS A 160 -20.36 -16.99 6.32
N MET A 161 -21.45 -16.26 6.02
CA MET A 161 -22.76 -16.84 6.27
C MET A 161 -22.66 -18.17 5.55
N LYS A 162 -22.56 -19.25 6.33
CA LYS A 162 -22.82 -20.59 5.83
C LYS A 162 -24.04 -20.41 4.95
N ALA A 163 -23.89 -20.75 3.67
CA ALA A 163 -24.99 -20.72 2.75
C ALA A 163 -26.07 -21.61 3.37
N GLU A 164 -27.02 -20.99 4.08
CA GLU A 164 -28.30 -21.61 4.35
C GLU A 164 -28.98 -21.68 2.98
N VAL A 165 -28.68 -22.81 2.35
CA VAL A 165 -29.49 -23.62 1.44
C VAL A 165 -30.35 -22.84 0.45
N GLY A 166 -29.93 -22.85 -0.83
CA GLY A 166 -30.87 -22.80 -1.97
C GLY A 166 -30.73 -21.65 -2.97
N GLY A 167 -29.70 -20.81 -2.90
CA GLY A 167 -29.56 -19.71 -3.85
C GLY A 167 -29.00 -20.14 -5.21
N THR A 168 -29.79 -20.02 -6.27
CA THR A 168 -29.37 -20.24 -7.67
C THR A 168 -28.72 -18.97 -8.25
N CYS A 169 -27.62 -19.11 -8.98
CA CYS A 169 -26.99 -17.99 -9.68
C CYS A 169 -27.92 -17.45 -10.78
N PRO A 170 -28.33 -16.17 -10.75
CA PRO A 170 -29.27 -15.61 -11.73
C PRO A 170 -28.69 -15.44 -13.14
N ILE A 171 -27.38 -15.66 -13.32
CA ILE A 171 -26.71 -15.51 -14.62
C ILE A 171 -26.66 -16.85 -15.37
N CYS A 172 -26.27 -17.94 -14.70
CA CYS A 172 -26.20 -19.27 -15.32
C CYS A 172 -27.34 -20.20 -14.90
N LEU A 173 -28.18 -19.80 -13.95
CA LEU A 173 -29.30 -20.59 -13.41
C LEU A 173 -28.87 -21.90 -12.71
N GLU A 174 -27.60 -22.00 -12.31
CA GLU A 174 -27.06 -23.15 -11.59
C GLU A 174 -26.86 -22.85 -10.10
N MET A 175 -26.99 -23.88 -9.27
CA MET A 175 -26.67 -23.84 -7.84
C MET A 175 -25.16 -23.96 -7.65
N GLY A 176 -24.62 -23.24 -6.66
CA GLY A 176 -23.20 -23.34 -6.33
C GLY A 176 -22.84 -24.72 -5.79
N ARG A 177 -21.83 -25.35 -6.39
CA ARG A 177 -21.27 -26.62 -5.91
C ARG A 177 -20.20 -26.33 -4.86
N SER A 178 -19.88 -27.32 -4.04
CA SER A 178 -18.78 -27.28 -3.07
C SER A 178 -17.44 -27.17 -3.81
N GLY A 179 -16.97 -25.94 -4.01
CA GLY A 179 -15.79 -25.58 -4.80
C GLY A 179 -15.94 -24.26 -5.55
N ASP A 180 -17.17 -23.83 -5.81
CA ASP A 180 -17.45 -22.63 -6.60
C ASP A 180 -17.28 -21.36 -5.76
N ARG A 181 -16.57 -20.38 -6.31
CA ARG A 181 -16.42 -19.07 -5.69
C ARG A 181 -17.69 -18.26 -5.90
N MET A 182 -18.47 -18.11 -4.83
CA MET A 182 -19.72 -17.37 -4.84
C MET A 182 -19.55 -15.97 -4.21
N VAL A 183 -20.21 -14.99 -4.81
CA VAL A 183 -20.33 -13.62 -4.30
C VAL A 183 -21.80 -13.26 -4.17
N ALA A 184 -22.19 -12.59 -3.09
CA ALA A 184 -23.56 -12.17 -2.87
C ALA A 184 -23.63 -10.66 -2.66
N CYS A 185 -24.73 -10.04 -3.10
CA CYS A 185 -25.01 -8.65 -2.79
C CYS A 185 -25.28 -8.49 -1.29
N GLU A 186 -24.79 -7.41 -0.66
CA GLU A 186 -25.03 -7.16 0.77
C GLU A 186 -26.51 -6.95 1.09
N THR A 187 -27.26 -6.35 0.16
CA THR A 187 -28.69 -6.05 0.31
C THR A 187 -29.57 -7.28 0.05
N CYS A 188 -29.51 -7.84 -1.16
CA CYS A 188 -30.43 -8.92 -1.56
C CYS A 188 -29.92 -10.33 -1.26
N ARG A 189 -28.64 -10.48 -0.86
CA ARG A 189 -28.02 -11.75 -0.45
C ARG A 189 -28.13 -12.91 -1.44
N ILE A 190 -28.55 -12.66 -2.69
CA ILE A 190 -28.60 -13.65 -3.76
C ILE A 190 -27.16 -14.00 -4.17
N PRO A 191 -26.77 -15.29 -4.16
CA PRO A 191 -25.45 -15.72 -4.55
C PRO A 191 -25.31 -15.74 -6.07
N ILE A 192 -24.14 -15.33 -6.56
CA ILE A 192 -23.77 -15.24 -7.96
C ILE A 192 -22.36 -15.82 -8.08
N HIS A 193 -22.08 -16.66 -9.07
CA HIS A 193 -20.72 -17.12 -9.28
C HIS A 193 -19.79 -15.94 -9.61
N GLU A 194 -18.57 -15.98 -9.06
CA GLU A 194 -17.56 -14.94 -9.27
C GLU A 194 -17.27 -14.76 -10.77
N GLU A 195 -17.15 -15.87 -11.50
CA GLU A 195 -16.98 -15.89 -12.96
C GLU A 195 -18.16 -15.28 -13.72
N CYS A 196 -19.40 -15.59 -13.33
CA CYS A 196 -20.60 -15.05 -13.95
C CYS A 196 -20.66 -13.54 -13.73
N LEU A 197 -20.40 -13.07 -12.50
CA LEU A 197 -20.35 -11.65 -12.20
C LEU A 197 -19.25 -10.95 -13.00
N MET A 198 -18.07 -11.56 -13.15
CA MET A 198 -16.96 -10.98 -13.91
C MET A 198 -17.27 -10.89 -15.42
N THR A 199 -17.90 -11.91 -15.99
CA THR A 199 -18.35 -11.88 -17.39
C THR A 199 -19.41 -10.80 -17.61
N TRP A 200 -20.38 -10.69 -16.71
CA TRP A 200 -21.38 -9.61 -16.73
C TRP A 200 -20.75 -8.21 -16.59
N LYS A 201 -19.70 -8.07 -15.77
CA LYS A 201 -18.95 -6.81 -15.65
C LYS A 201 -18.26 -6.42 -16.97
N ARG A 202 -17.72 -7.38 -17.72
CA ARG A 202 -17.05 -7.11 -19.00
C ARG A 202 -18.00 -6.63 -20.10
N THR A 203 -19.27 -7.02 -20.05
CA THR A 203 -20.28 -6.63 -21.05
C THR A 203 -20.89 -5.25 -20.79
N GLN A 204 -20.78 -4.72 -19.56
CA GLN A 204 -21.29 -3.41 -19.19
C GLN A 204 -20.24 -2.31 -19.40
N ARG A 205 -20.47 -1.42 -20.37
CA ARG A 205 -19.44 -0.46 -20.80
C ARG A 205 -19.14 0.67 -19.81
N LYS A 206 -20.01 1.04 -18.84
CA LYS A 206 -19.76 2.21 -17.96
C LYS A 206 -20.33 2.22 -16.53
N GLU A 207 -21.21 1.32 -16.09
CA GLU A 207 -21.82 1.39 -14.74
C GLU A 207 -21.60 0.11 -13.90
N LEU A 208 -20.34 -0.09 -13.48
CA LEU A 208 -19.85 -1.23 -12.71
C LEU A 208 -20.17 -1.17 -11.21
N THR A 209 -21.33 -0.64 -10.84
CA THR A 209 -21.62 -0.36 -9.44
C THR A 209 -22.96 -0.87 -8.96
N LYS A 210 -23.85 -1.44 -9.79
CA LYS A 210 -25.22 -1.82 -9.33
C LYS A 210 -25.48 -3.31 -9.36
N CYS A 211 -26.21 -3.82 -8.37
CA CYS A 211 -26.67 -5.21 -8.30
C CYS A 211 -27.63 -5.51 -9.45
N LEU A 212 -27.40 -6.61 -10.16
CA LEU A 212 -28.27 -7.05 -11.25
C LEU A 212 -29.68 -7.46 -10.77
N THR A 213 -29.83 -7.84 -9.50
CA THR A 213 -31.14 -8.18 -8.94
C THR A 213 -31.81 -6.98 -8.28
N CYS A 214 -31.15 -6.35 -7.29
CA CYS A 214 -31.77 -5.30 -6.48
C CYS A 214 -31.31 -3.87 -6.81
N ARG A 215 -30.43 -3.69 -7.82
CA ARG A 215 -29.85 -2.40 -8.23
C ARG A 215 -29.05 -1.63 -7.16
N SER A 216 -28.94 -2.18 -5.94
CA SER A 216 -28.12 -1.64 -4.86
C SER A 216 -26.64 -1.54 -5.26
N GLN A 217 -25.92 -0.61 -4.67
CA GLN A 217 -24.53 -0.39 -5.06
C GLN A 217 -23.63 -1.55 -4.59
N TRP A 218 -22.96 -2.26 -5.50
CA TRP A 218 -21.86 -3.14 -5.17
C TRP A 218 -20.72 -2.29 -4.63
N LYS A 219 -20.28 -2.57 -3.39
CA LYS A 219 -18.99 -2.07 -2.92
C LYS A 219 -17.93 -2.60 -3.88
N GLN A 220 -17.29 -1.70 -4.65
CA GLN A 220 -16.12 -2.08 -5.43
C GLN A 220 -15.13 -2.70 -4.43
N LYS A 221 -14.61 -3.90 -4.74
CA LYS A 221 -13.38 -4.41 -4.12
C LYS A 221 -12.17 -3.59 -4.61
N GLY A 222 -12.29 -2.27 -4.62
CA GLY A 222 -11.29 -1.32 -5.05
C GLY A 222 -10.51 -0.87 -3.82
N ASP A 223 -9.25 -1.27 -3.76
CA ASP A 223 -8.21 -0.85 -2.82
C ASP A 223 -8.35 -1.17 -1.32
N GLN A 224 -9.55 -1.16 -0.73
CA GLN A 224 -9.73 -1.35 0.73
C GLN A 224 -9.48 -2.79 1.24
N GLN A 225 -9.26 -3.77 0.35
CA GLN A 225 -9.05 -5.18 0.72
C GLN A 225 -7.61 -5.68 0.57
N ARG A 226 -6.66 -4.81 0.21
CA ARG A 226 -5.24 -5.21 0.09
C ARG A 226 -4.56 -5.40 1.45
N TYR A 227 -5.05 -4.73 2.48
CA TYR A 227 -4.45 -4.70 3.81
C TYR A 227 -5.44 -5.20 4.86
N LEU A 228 -4.93 -5.79 5.94
CA LEU A 228 -5.74 -6.00 7.13
C LEU A 228 -6.05 -4.62 7.71
N ASN A 229 -7.33 -4.27 7.81
CA ASN A 229 -7.77 -3.00 8.35
C ASN A 229 -8.43 -3.23 9.73
N LEU A 230 -8.04 -2.42 10.71
CA LEU A 230 -8.50 -2.45 12.10
C LEU A 230 -9.24 -1.16 12.51
N SER A 231 -9.62 -0.30 11.56
CA SER A 231 -10.28 0.99 11.84
C SER A 231 -11.51 0.84 12.72
N ASP A 232 -12.29 -0.22 12.51
CA ASP A 232 -13.52 -0.51 13.27
C ASP A 232 -13.27 -0.78 14.75
N TYR A 233 -12.02 -1.03 15.15
CA TYR A 233 -11.62 -1.34 16.51
C TYR A 233 -10.76 -0.25 17.17
N VAL A 234 -10.40 0.81 16.43
CA VAL A 234 -9.63 1.93 16.99
C VAL A 234 -10.56 2.73 17.90
N SER A 235 -10.33 2.64 19.20
CA SER A 235 -11.09 3.37 20.22
C SER A 235 -10.55 4.80 20.37
N GLU A 236 -11.37 5.74 20.88
CA GLU A 236 -10.99 7.15 21.10
C GLU A 236 -9.78 7.30 22.06
N ASP A 237 -9.55 6.32 22.94
CA ASP A 237 -8.39 6.30 23.84
C ASP A 237 -7.04 6.23 23.11
N GLU A 238 -6.99 5.68 21.89
CA GLU A 238 -5.76 5.64 21.06
C GLU A 238 -5.44 7.00 20.45
N THR A 239 -6.41 7.92 20.43
CA THR A 239 -6.24 9.27 19.92
C THR A 239 -5.88 10.30 20.99
N SER A 240 -5.92 9.89 22.26
CA SER A 240 -5.59 10.76 23.39
C SER A 240 -4.09 10.64 23.73
N PRO A 241 -3.34 11.75 23.83
CA PRO A 241 -1.96 11.69 24.28
C PRO A 241 -1.95 11.13 25.71
N LYS A 242 -1.22 10.03 25.92
CA LYS A 242 -0.91 9.51 27.25
C LYS A 242 -0.15 10.61 27.98
N THR A 243 -0.87 11.39 28.77
CA THR A 243 -0.28 12.36 29.69
C THR A 243 0.35 11.52 30.78
N GLU A 244 1.68 11.41 30.76
CA GLU A 244 2.44 10.80 31.84
C GLU A 244 2.06 11.52 33.14
N ARG A 245 1.43 10.78 34.05
CA ARG A 245 1.12 11.25 35.38
C ARG A 245 2.14 10.62 36.34
N SER A 246 3.09 11.47 36.75
CA SER A 246 4.03 11.37 37.88
C SER A 246 5.31 10.58 37.64
#